data_AF-A0A1J7IJV8-F1
#
_entry.id   AF-A0A1J7IJV8-F1
#
_cell.length_a   1.000
_cell.length_b   1.000
_cell.length_c   1.000
_cell.angle_alpha   90.00
_cell.angle_beta   90.00
_cell.angle_gamma   90.00
#
_symmetry.space_group_name_H-M   'P 1'
#
loop_
_entity.id
_entity.type
_entity.pdbx_description
1 polymer ?
#
loop_
_entity_poly.entity_id
_entity_poly.type
_entity_poly.pdbx_seq_one_letter_code
_entity_poly.pdbx_strand_id
1 'polypeptide(L)'
;MALLWTFSILLSHYQLLKSSIFSQKLKSYPRCPTSTIPHRPVCVITGATSGLGLAAARDLSKEGYVVVIVGRSQQLLLETIRKIKDRNQDAHLKGFQVDMSSIESIIKFKTSLRQWLLDSDLHCSVQILINNAGILATSPRVTTEGYDQ
;
A
#
# COMPACT_ATOMS: atom_id res chain seq x y z
N MET A 1 29.03 25.46 -17.89
CA MET A 1 27.92 24.49 -17.80
C MET A 1 28.22 23.31 -16.86
N ALA A 2 29.39 22.65 -16.93
CA ALA A 2 29.70 21.48 -16.08
C ALA A 2 29.93 21.77 -14.58
N LEU A 3 30.46 22.94 -14.22
CA LEU A 3 30.80 23.30 -12.82
C LEU A 3 29.59 23.51 -11.91
N LEU A 4 28.43 23.86 -12.48
CA LEU A 4 27.19 24.04 -11.71
C LEU A 4 26.60 22.69 -11.30
N TRP A 5 26.82 21.66 -12.11
CA TRP A 5 26.32 20.31 -11.87
C TRP A 5 27.10 19.61 -10.75
N THR A 6 28.42 19.79 -10.71
CA THR A 6 29.26 19.25 -9.62
C THR A 6 28.92 19.90 -8.29
N PHE A 7 28.66 21.22 -8.25
CA PHE A 7 28.18 21.91 -7.05
C PHE A 7 26.81 21.41 -6.61
N SER A 8 25.87 21.19 -7.56
CA SER A 8 24.54 20.63 -7.26
C SER A 8 24.63 19.21 -6.68
N ILE A 9 25.48 18.36 -7.25
CA ILE A 9 25.74 17.00 -6.74
C ILE A 9 26.37 17.06 -5.35
N LEU A 10 27.43 17.86 -5.17
CA LEU A 10 28.11 18.01 -3.87
C LEU A 10 27.15 18.57 -2.80
N LEU A 11 26.30 19.53 -3.16
CA LEU A 11 25.29 20.09 -2.27
C LEU A 11 24.23 19.04 -1.92
N SER A 12 23.77 18.25 -2.89
CA SER A 12 22.82 17.14 -2.66
C SER A 12 23.42 16.07 -1.74
N HIS A 13 24.68 15.67 -1.97
CA HIS A 13 25.39 14.71 -1.13
C HIS A 13 25.63 15.27 0.28
N TYR A 14 25.96 16.56 0.40
CA TYR A 14 26.08 17.23 1.69
C TYR A 14 24.74 17.29 2.44
N GLN A 15 23.63 17.55 1.74
CA GLN A 15 22.28 17.52 2.33
C GLN A 15 21.89 16.11 2.79
N LEU A 16 22.20 15.08 2.00
CA LEU A 16 22.02 13.67 2.34
C LEU A 16 22.90 13.24 3.53
N LEU A 17 24.17 13.64 3.55
CA LEU A 17 25.07 13.34 4.66
C LEU A 17 24.61 14.07 5.94
N LYS A 18 24.19 15.33 5.81
CA LYS A 18 23.64 16.11 6.92
C LYS A 18 22.34 15.50 7.43
N SER A 19 21.45 15.00 6.58
CA SER A 19 20.22 14.31 7.01
C SER A 19 20.47 12.90 7.55
N SER A 20 21.55 12.24 7.14
CA SER A 20 21.99 10.96 7.71
C SER A 20 22.64 11.13 9.09
N ILE A 21 23.40 12.21 9.29
CA ILE A 21 24.05 12.53 10.59
C ILE A 21 23.03 13.16 11.55
N PHE A 22 22.18 14.07 11.07
CA PHE A 22 20.92 14.45 11.71
C PHE A 22 19.82 13.45 11.32
N SER A 23 20.09 12.17 11.57
CA SER A 23 19.08 11.13 11.44
C SER A 23 17.84 11.59 12.18
N GLN A 24 16.75 11.77 11.44
CA GLN A 24 15.45 11.97 12.05
C GLN A 24 15.25 10.78 12.98
N LYS A 25 15.21 11.04 14.30
CA LYS A 25 14.76 10.08 15.32
C LYS A 25 13.71 9.20 14.67
N LEU A 26 13.97 7.89 14.54
CA LEU A 26 12.99 6.95 13.99
C LEU A 26 11.64 7.31 14.60
N LYS A 27 10.73 7.81 13.76
CA LYS A 27 9.42 8.27 14.23
C LYS A 27 8.71 7.02 14.71
N SER A 28 8.75 6.78 16.01
CA SER A 28 8.07 5.65 16.60
C SER A 28 6.58 5.96 16.52
N TYR A 29 5.88 5.26 15.63
CA TYR A 29 4.43 5.35 15.56
C TYR A 29 3.87 4.60 16.78
N PRO A 30 2.92 5.19 17.53
CA PRO A 30 2.30 4.50 18.64
C PRO A 30 1.74 3.17 18.11
N ARG A 31 2.26 2.05 18.63
CA ARG A 31 1.71 0.74 18.32
C ARG A 31 0.35 0.64 18.97
N CYS A 32 -0.59 -0.05 18.32
CA CYS A 32 -1.83 -0.35 18.98
C CYS A 32 -1.53 -1.21 20.22
N PRO A 33 -2.21 -0.98 21.36
CA PRO A 33 -2.07 -1.82 22.54
C PRO A 33 -2.34 -3.28 22.15
N THR A 34 -1.63 -4.23 22.77
CA THR A 34 -1.93 -5.65 22.62
C THR A 34 -3.35 -5.91 23.12
N SER A 35 -4.29 -6.11 22.20
CA SER A 35 -5.65 -6.53 22.53
C SER A 35 -5.61 -7.97 23.04
N THR A 36 -6.33 -8.24 24.12
CA THR A 36 -6.55 -9.59 24.66
C THR A 36 -7.61 -10.36 23.86
N ILE A 37 -8.34 -9.68 22.97
CA ILE A 37 -9.31 -10.27 22.05
C ILE A 37 -8.57 -10.64 20.75
N PRO A 38 -8.64 -11.90 20.29
CA PRO A 38 -8.02 -12.31 19.05
C PRO A 38 -8.77 -11.70 17.86
N HIS A 39 -8.33 -10.53 17.40
CA HIS A 39 -8.78 -9.97 16.12
C HIS A 39 -8.03 -10.65 14.98
N ARG A 40 -8.71 -10.87 13.84
CA ARG A 40 -8.03 -11.30 12.62
C ARG A 40 -7.04 -10.21 12.17
N PRO A 41 -5.80 -10.58 11.82
CA PRO A 41 -4.82 -9.62 11.33
C PRO A 41 -5.22 -9.10 9.95
N VAL A 42 -4.95 -7.83 9.69
CA VAL A 42 -5.25 -7.14 8.43
C VAL A 42 -4.00 -7.07 7.56
N CYS A 43 -4.15 -7.51 6.31
CA CYS A 43 -3.14 -7.36 5.27
C CYS A 43 -3.66 -6.45 4.14
N VAL A 44 -2.87 -5.47 3.73
CA VAL A 44 -3.14 -4.62 2.57
C VAL A 44 -2.22 -5.02 1.42
N ILE A 45 -2.78 -5.27 0.25
CA ILE A 45 -2.02 -5.68 -0.95
C ILE A 45 -2.37 -4.76 -2.11
N THR A 46 -1.39 -4.01 -2.62
CA THR A 46 -1.58 -3.17 -3.81
C THR A 46 -1.39 -3.98 -5.09
N GLY A 47 -2.15 -3.66 -6.14
CA GLY A 47 -2.09 -4.41 -7.40
C GLY A 47 -2.61 -5.85 -7.26
N ALA A 48 -3.54 -6.09 -6.34
CA ALA A 48 -3.97 -7.43 -5.95
C ALA A 48 -4.98 -8.08 -6.90
N THR A 49 -5.33 -7.43 -8.01
CA THR A 49 -6.33 -7.93 -8.97
C THR A 49 -5.78 -8.92 -10.00
N SER A 50 -4.47 -9.17 -10.00
CA SER A 50 -3.81 -10.09 -10.94
C SER A 50 -2.44 -10.55 -10.44
N GLY A 51 -1.83 -11.51 -11.15
CA GLY A 51 -0.45 -11.93 -10.93
C GLY A 51 -0.11 -12.33 -9.49
N LEU A 52 1.07 -11.90 -9.02
CA LEU A 52 1.58 -12.20 -7.68
C LEU A 52 0.72 -11.59 -6.57
N GLY A 53 0.15 -10.40 -6.77
CA GLY A 53 -0.75 -9.77 -5.81
C GLY A 53 -2.01 -10.59 -5.57
N LEU A 54 -2.60 -11.16 -6.63
CA LEU A 54 -3.74 -12.07 -6.53
C LEU A 54 -3.38 -13.38 -5.83
N ALA A 55 -2.22 -13.96 -6.15
CA ALA A 55 -1.74 -15.17 -5.50
C ALA A 55 -1.52 -14.96 -3.99
N ALA A 56 -0.85 -13.87 -3.63
CA ALA A 56 -0.64 -13.48 -2.23
C ALA A 56 -1.97 -13.24 -1.50
N ALA A 57 -2.92 -12.53 -2.13
CA ALA A 57 -4.24 -12.29 -1.55
C ALA A 57 -4.98 -13.61 -1.26
N ARG A 58 -4.89 -14.57 -2.18
CA ARG A 58 -5.50 -15.89 -1.99
C ARG A 58 -4.85 -16.64 -0.83
N ASP A 59 -3.53 -16.70 -0.76
CA ASP A 59 -2.85 -17.48 0.27
C ASP A 59 -3.00 -16.86 1.66
N LEU A 60 -2.86 -15.54 1.78
CA LEU A 60 -3.09 -14.84 3.06
C LEU A 60 -4.54 -14.97 3.54
N SER A 61 -5.51 -15.05 2.63
CA SER A 61 -6.90 -15.32 3.02
C SER A 61 -7.10 -16.70 3.66
N LYS A 62 -6.28 -17.70 3.28
CA LYS A 62 -6.31 -19.05 3.89
C LYS A 62 -5.65 -19.04 5.28
N GLU A 63 -4.63 -18.22 5.45
CA GLU A 63 -3.93 -17.99 6.73
C GLU A 63 -4.75 -17.15 7.72
N GLY A 64 -6.03 -16.86 7.43
CA GLY A 64 -6.94 -16.19 8.35
C GLY A 64 -6.83 -14.66 8.39
N TYR A 65 -6.09 -14.06 7.45
CA TYR A 65 -6.03 -12.59 7.34
C TYR A 65 -7.33 -12.03 6.78
N VAL A 66 -7.65 -10.81 7.23
CA VAL A 66 -8.55 -9.92 6.49
C VAL A 66 -7.72 -9.25 5.40
N VAL A 67 -7.99 -9.60 4.15
CA VAL A 67 -7.20 -9.13 3.01
C VAL A 67 -7.89 -7.94 2.35
N VAL A 68 -7.21 -6.81 2.40
CA VAL A 68 -7.58 -5.58 1.70
C VAL A 68 -6.98 -5.61 0.30
N ILE A 69 -7.84 -5.81 -0.70
CA ILE A 69 -7.51 -5.92 -2.11
C ILE A 69 -7.54 -4.52 -2.72
N VAL A 70 -6.37 -3.99 -3.08
CA VAL A 70 -6.24 -2.65 -3.65
C VAL A 70 -5.93 -2.76 -5.15
N GLY A 71 -6.72 -2.06 -5.97
CA GLY A 71 -6.58 -2.06 -7.43
C GLY A 71 -7.30 -0.90 -8.11
N ARG A 72 -7.03 -0.67 -9.39
CA ARG A 72 -7.55 0.51 -10.13
C ARG A 72 -8.94 0.32 -10.72
N SER A 73 -9.32 -0.91 -11.05
CA SER A 73 -10.60 -1.24 -11.70
C SER A 73 -11.57 -1.86 -10.70
N GLN A 74 -12.70 -1.20 -10.50
CA GLN A 74 -13.78 -1.72 -9.67
C GLN A 74 -14.28 -3.09 -10.15
N GLN A 75 -14.37 -3.29 -11.47
CA GLN A 75 -14.76 -4.57 -12.05
C GLN A 75 -13.77 -5.68 -11.67
N LEU A 76 -12.47 -5.45 -11.89
CA LEU A 76 -11.45 -6.45 -11.57
C LEU A 76 -11.35 -6.75 -10.06
N LEU A 77 -11.63 -5.76 -9.21
CA LEU A 77 -11.75 -5.96 -7.77
C LEU A 77 -12.88 -6.93 -7.43
N LEU A 78 -14.07 -6.72 -7.98
CA LEU A 78 -15.23 -7.59 -7.76
C LEU A 78 -14.96 -9.01 -8.27
N GLU A 79 -14.39 -9.15 -9.47
CA GLU A 79 -13.99 -10.45 -10.02
C GLU A 79 -12.95 -11.15 -9.15
N THR A 80 -11.98 -10.41 -8.63
CA THR A 80 -10.94 -10.95 -7.74
C THR A 80 -11.52 -11.46 -6.43
N ILE A 81 -12.41 -10.67 -5.80
CA ILE A 81 -13.10 -11.08 -4.57
C ILE A 81 -13.90 -12.36 -4.81
N ARG A 82 -14.64 -12.45 -5.92
CA ARG A 82 -15.38 -13.66 -6.31
C ARG A 82 -14.44 -14.85 -6.49
N LYS A 83 -13.37 -14.72 -7.28
CA LYS A 83 -12.40 -15.79 -7.53
C LYS A 83 -11.76 -16.35 -6.25
N ILE A 84 -11.49 -15.49 -5.26
CA ILE A 84 -10.95 -15.94 -3.97
C ILE A 84 -12.05 -16.62 -3.16
N LYS A 85 -13.25 -16.03 -3.09
CA LYS A 85 -14.41 -16.59 -2.37
C LYS A 85 -14.87 -17.94 -2.90
N ASP A 86 -14.80 -18.17 -4.21
CA ASP A 86 -15.12 -19.46 -4.83
C ASP A 86 -14.22 -20.60 -4.33
N ARG A 87 -12.99 -20.26 -3.89
CA ARG A 87 -12.01 -21.22 -3.38
C ARG A 87 -11.92 -21.24 -1.86
N ASN A 88 -12.35 -20.17 -1.20
CA ASN A 88 -12.36 -20.01 0.24
C ASN A 88 -13.58 -19.15 0.62
N GLN A 89 -14.71 -19.81 0.88
CA GLN A 89 -15.97 -19.13 1.20
C GLN A 89 -15.86 -18.27 2.47
N ASP A 90 -15.01 -18.68 3.41
CA ASP A 90 -14.77 -17.99 4.68
C ASP A 90 -13.78 -16.83 4.58
N ALA A 91 -13.20 -16.54 3.40
CA ALA A 91 -12.23 -15.47 3.22
C ALA A 91 -12.79 -14.09 3.63
N HIS A 92 -12.04 -13.30 4.39
CA HIS A 92 -12.46 -11.94 4.76
C HIS A 92 -11.77 -10.94 3.84
N LEU A 93 -12.52 -10.37 2.89
CA LEU A 93 -11.96 -9.56 1.82
C LEU A 93 -12.62 -8.18 1.76
N LYS A 94 -11.83 -7.14 1.53
CA LYS A 94 -12.32 -5.78 1.28
C LYS A 94 -11.63 -5.18 0.05
N GLY A 95 -12.41 -4.79 -0.95
CA GLY A 95 -11.90 -4.09 -2.12
C GLY A 95 -11.82 -2.58 -1.90
N PHE A 96 -10.71 -1.96 -2.30
CA PHE A 96 -10.62 -0.51 -2.46
C PHE A 96 -10.11 -0.16 -3.86
N GLN A 97 -10.89 0.69 -4.56
CA GLN A 97 -10.47 1.27 -5.81
C GLN A 97 -9.48 2.41 -5.54
N VAL A 98 -8.25 2.26 -5.99
CA VAL A 98 -7.17 3.23 -5.76
C VAL A 98 -6.31 3.35 -6.99
N ASP A 99 -6.05 4.58 -7.43
CA ASP A 99 -5.05 4.86 -8.43
C ASP A 99 -3.71 5.19 -7.76
N MET A 100 -2.75 4.27 -7.87
CA MET A 100 -1.43 4.42 -7.26
C MET A 100 -0.57 5.48 -7.94
N SER A 101 -0.97 5.99 -9.11
CA SER A 101 -0.31 7.14 -9.75
C SER A 101 -0.86 8.50 -9.35
N SER A 102 -1.82 8.56 -8.41
CA SER A 102 -2.39 9.82 -7.93
C SER A 102 -2.21 9.93 -6.41
N ILE A 103 -1.50 10.96 -5.96
CA ILE A 103 -1.29 11.24 -4.53
C ILE A 103 -2.63 11.51 -3.85
N GLU A 104 -3.53 12.24 -4.53
CA GLU A 104 -4.88 12.48 -4.03
C GLU A 104 -5.65 11.16 -3.82
N SER A 105 -5.57 10.23 -4.77
CA SER A 105 -6.21 8.91 -4.66
C SER A 105 -5.66 8.12 -3.47
N ILE A 106 -4.34 8.13 -3.27
CA ILE A 106 -3.68 7.46 -2.14
C ILE A 106 -4.10 8.07 -0.79
N ILE A 107 -4.19 9.40 -0.70
CA ILE A 107 -4.64 10.10 0.51
C ILE A 107 -6.11 9.74 0.82
N LYS A 108 -6.99 9.73 -0.19
CA LYS A 108 -8.38 9.30 -0.02
C LYS A 108 -8.45 7.85 0.47
N PHE A 109 -7.69 6.95 -0.14
CA PHE A 109 -7.59 5.55 0.29
C PHE A 109 -7.17 5.43 1.76
N LYS A 110 -6.12 6.14 2.18
CA LYS A 110 -5.66 6.13 3.58
C LYS A 110 -6.79 6.50 4.55
N THR A 111 -7.56 7.55 4.23
CA THR A 111 -8.68 8.00 5.07
C THR A 111 -9.80 6.96 5.10
N SER A 112 -10.19 6.43 3.93
CA SER A 112 -11.24 5.40 3.83
C SER A 112 -10.85 4.09 4.51
N LEU A 113 -9.59 3.66 4.38
CA LEU A 113 -9.07 2.48 5.05
C LEU A 113 -9.12 2.66 6.58
N ARG A 114 -8.65 3.80 7.07
CA ARG A 114 -8.68 4.11 8.50
C ARG A 114 -10.10 4.09 9.04
N GLN A 115 -11.04 4.73 8.35
CA GLN A 115 -12.44 4.74 8.75
C GLN A 115 -13.02 3.32 8.79
N TRP A 116 -12.81 2.55 7.72
CA TRP A 116 -13.29 1.17 7.65
C TRP A 116 -12.71 0.28 8.76
N LEU A 117 -11.43 0.44 9.14
CA LEU A 117 -10.83 -0.28 10.26
C LEU A 117 -11.50 0.05 11.60
N LEU A 118 -11.84 1.31 11.82
CA LEU A 118 -12.56 1.74 13.04
C LEU A 118 -13.98 1.16 13.10
N ASP A 119 -14.65 1.06 11.95
CA ASP A 119 -16.04 0.62 11.87
C ASP A 119 -16.21 -0.91 11.93
N SER A 120 -15.15 -1.68 11.66
CA SER A 120 -15.26 -3.13 11.38
C SER A 120 -14.92 -4.06 12.57
N ASP A 121 -14.72 -3.53 13.79
CA ASP A 121 -14.26 -4.30 14.97
C ASP A 121 -13.01 -5.17 14.68
N LEU A 122 -12.17 -4.68 13.76
CA LEU A 122 -10.92 -5.31 13.36
C LEU A 122 -9.76 -4.80 14.19
N HIS A 123 -8.59 -5.42 14.00
CA HIS A 123 -7.37 -4.87 14.56
C HIS A 123 -7.19 -3.42 14.08
N CYS A 124 -7.01 -2.51 15.03
CA CYS A 124 -6.82 -1.06 14.85
C CYS A 124 -5.58 -0.65 14.04
N SER A 125 -4.82 -1.61 13.49
CA SER A 125 -3.63 -1.37 12.69
C SER A 125 -3.51 -2.41 11.59
N VAL A 126 -2.81 -2.06 10.52
CA VAL A 126 -2.41 -2.99 9.46
C VAL A 126 -1.18 -3.76 9.92
N GLN A 127 -1.22 -5.09 9.88
CA GLN A 127 -0.09 -5.96 10.26
C GLN A 127 0.87 -6.16 9.09
N ILE A 128 0.34 -6.23 7.87
CA ILE A 128 1.13 -6.46 6.65
C ILE A 128 0.71 -5.47 5.56
N LEU A 129 1.69 -4.81 4.95
CA LEU A 129 1.53 -4.05 3.73
C LEU A 129 2.40 -4.66 2.63
N ILE A 130 1.79 -5.10 1.54
CA ILE A 130 2.48 -5.60 0.35
C ILE A 130 2.37 -4.55 -0.76
N ASN A 131 3.47 -3.84 -1.00
CA ASN A 131 3.60 -2.89 -2.09
C ASN A 131 3.90 -3.64 -3.40
N ASN A 132 2.87 -4.22 -4.02
CA ASN A 132 2.99 -5.04 -5.23
C ASN A 132 2.53 -4.33 -6.51
N ALA A 133 1.73 -3.26 -6.42
CA ALA A 133 1.34 -2.50 -7.62
C ALA A 133 2.57 -1.97 -8.36
N GLY A 134 2.66 -2.30 -9.65
CA GLY A 134 3.72 -1.84 -10.52
C GLY A 134 3.28 -1.89 -11.98
N ILE A 135 3.96 -1.13 -12.83
CA ILE A 135 3.77 -1.12 -14.28
C ILE A 135 5.14 -1.26 -14.96
N LEU A 136 5.12 -1.82 -16.16
CA LEU A 136 6.24 -1.68 -17.09
C LEU A 136 5.90 -0.52 -18.03
N ALA A 137 6.47 0.65 -17.79
CA ALA A 137 6.29 1.80 -18.67
C ALA A 137 7.20 1.67 -19.90
N THR A 138 6.60 1.52 -21.09
CA THR A 138 7.34 1.47 -22.37
C THR A 138 7.51 2.84 -23.03
N SER A 139 6.98 3.89 -22.40
CA SER A 139 7.05 5.28 -22.84
C SER A 139 7.01 6.21 -21.62
N PRO A 140 7.61 7.40 -21.68
CA PRO A 140 7.53 8.39 -20.60
C PRO A 140 6.08 8.70 -20.25
N ARG A 141 5.79 8.76 -18.95
CA ARG A 141 4.47 9.02 -18.40
C ARG A 141 4.64 9.91 -17.18
N VAL A 142 3.75 10.89 -17.04
CA VAL A 142 3.82 11.86 -15.96
C VAL A 142 2.53 11.77 -15.15
N THR A 143 2.66 11.72 -13.83
CA THR A 143 1.51 11.76 -12.91
C THR A 143 0.85 13.15 -12.91
N THR A 144 -0.34 13.25 -12.34
CA THR A 144 -1.05 14.53 -12.18
C THR A 144 -0.25 15.58 -11.40
N GLU A 145 0.69 15.14 -10.57
CA GLU A 145 1.55 15.98 -9.74
C GLU A 145 2.91 16.29 -10.39
N GLY A 146 3.16 15.82 -11.61
CA GLY A 146 4.38 16.12 -12.36
C GLY A 146 5.56 15.16 -12.11
N TYR A 147 5.33 14.01 -11.47
CA TYR A 147 6.35 12.97 -11.28
C TYR A 147 6.37 11.97 -12.44
N ASP A 148 7.48 11.27 -12.62
CA ASP A 148 7.54 10.10 -13.49
C ASP A 148 6.66 8.97 -12.92
N GLN A 149 5.91 8.29 -13.78
CA GLN A 149 4.87 7.30 -13.39
C GLN A 149 5.39 5.86 -13.36
#